data_AF-I6M4B3-F1
#
_entry.id   AF-I6M4B3-F1
#
_cell.length_a   1.000
_cell.length_b   1.000
_cell.length_c   1.000
_cell.angle_alpha   90.00
_cell.angle_beta   90.00
_cell.angle_gamma   90.00
#
_symmetry.space_group_name_H-M   'P 1'
#
loop_
_entity.id
_entity.type
_entity.pdbx_description
1 polymer ?
#
loop_
_entity_poly.entity_id
_entity_poly.type
_entity_poly.pdbx_seq_one_letter_code
_entity_poly.pdbx_strand_id
1 'polypeptide(L)'
;VMVMGNAHTAMNRTNKLAVIASHCQVSHFLYPTKSLKAGDGGGDVASSKDGKYELLSVVNNIIAEEIKSIMSKTRSDGNSTDTLLAGSLAKALCYINRVSKE
;
A
#
# COMPACT_ATOMS: atom_id res chain seq x y z
N VAL A 1 0.86 12.12 1.15
CA VAL A 1 0.57 10.98 0.24
C VAL A 1 -0.73 10.28 0.59
N MET A 2 -0.91 9.79 1.83
CA MET A 2 -2.13 9.07 2.25
C MET A 2 -3.42 9.88 2.08
N VAL A 3 -3.44 11.15 2.53
CA VAL A 3 -4.61 12.03 2.35
C VAL A 3 -4.96 12.23 0.87
N MET A 4 -3.98 12.28 -0.03
CA MET A 4 -4.20 12.39 -1.47
C MET A 4 -4.78 11.10 -2.05
N GLY A 5 -4.26 9.94 -1.66
CA GLY A 5 -4.83 8.64 -2.05
C GLY A 5 -6.29 8.49 -1.59
N ASN A 6 -6.56 8.91 -0.34
CA ASN A 6 -7.90 8.90 0.24
C ASN A 6 -8.86 9.83 -0.50
N ALA A 7 -8.41 11.05 -0.82
CA ALA A 7 -9.19 12.00 -1.61
C ALA A 7 -9.52 11.42 -3.00
N HIS A 8 -8.55 10.80 -3.66
CA HIS A 8 -8.75 10.16 -4.97
C HIS A 8 -9.80 9.05 -4.89
N THR A 9 -9.73 8.16 -3.90
CA THR A 9 -10.74 7.10 -3.72
C THR A 9 -12.11 7.61 -3.28
N ALA A 10 -12.16 8.77 -2.60
CA ALA A 10 -13.41 9.38 -2.16
C ALA A 10 -14.18 10.08 -3.31
N MET A 11 -13.47 10.54 -4.36
CA MET A 11 -14.08 11.22 -5.51
C MET A 11 -15.04 10.33 -6.31
N ASN A 12 -14.71 9.04 -6.47
CA ASN A 12 -15.56 8.09 -7.17
C ASN A 12 -15.38 6.67 -6.62
N ARG A 13 -16.48 5.94 -6.44
CA ARG A 13 -16.46 4.58 -5.88
C ARG A 13 -15.76 3.55 -6.78
N THR A 14 -15.62 3.84 -8.06
CA THR A 14 -14.88 2.99 -9.01
C THR A 14 -13.37 3.25 -9.00
N ASN A 15 -12.90 4.30 -8.31
CA ASN A 15 -11.49 4.62 -8.25
C ASN A 15 -10.75 3.56 -7.42
N LYS A 16 -9.81 2.88 -8.07
CA LYS A 16 -8.91 1.91 -7.44
C LYS A 16 -7.58 2.60 -7.10
N LEU A 17 -6.92 2.16 -6.04
CA LEU A 17 -5.62 2.67 -5.61
C LEU A 17 -4.65 1.48 -5.44
N ALA A 18 -3.40 1.67 -5.82
CA ALA A 18 -2.29 0.77 -5.47
C ALA A 18 -1.09 1.63 -5.08
N VAL A 19 -0.35 1.23 -4.05
CA VAL A 19 0.78 1.97 -3.50
C VAL A 19 1.99 1.03 -3.44
N ILE A 20 3.09 1.44 -4.07
CA ILE A 20 4.34 0.67 -4.12
C ILE A 20 5.45 1.52 -3.50
N ALA A 21 6.21 0.93 -2.58
CA ALA A 21 7.46 1.48 -2.08
C ALA A 21 8.62 1.03 -2.97
N SER A 22 9.41 2.00 -3.45
CA SER A 22 10.70 1.74 -4.11
C SER A 22 11.82 2.02 -3.11
N HIS A 23 12.44 0.95 -2.63
CA HIS A 23 13.55 0.99 -1.69
C HIS A 23 14.83 0.48 -2.37
N CYS A 24 16.02 0.83 -1.86
CA CYS A 24 17.31 0.50 -2.48
C CYS A 24 17.50 -1.02 -2.68
N GLN A 25 16.96 -1.82 -1.77
CA GLN A 25 17.07 -3.29 -1.79
C GLN A 25 15.81 -3.99 -2.30
N VAL A 26 14.64 -3.33 -2.25
CA VAL A 26 13.36 -3.99 -2.51
C VAL A 26 12.31 -3.07 -3.14
N SER A 27 11.51 -3.63 -4.04
CA SER A 27 10.26 -3.01 -4.52
C SER A 27 9.06 -3.73 -3.88
N HIS A 28 8.31 -3.04 -3.02
CA HIS A 28 7.27 -3.66 -2.19
C HIS A 28 5.88 -3.04 -2.41
N PHE A 29 4.83 -3.87 -2.45
CA PHE A 29 3.45 -3.36 -2.47
C PHE A 29 3.04 -3.00 -1.05
N LEU A 30 2.83 -1.71 -0.77
CA LEU A 30 2.23 -1.26 0.50
C LEU A 30 0.71 -1.49 0.49
N TYR A 31 0.10 -1.34 -0.69
CA TYR A 31 -1.31 -1.62 -0.91
C TYR A 31 -1.55 -1.99 -2.39
N PRO A 32 -2.44 -2.96 -2.71
CA PRO A 32 -3.09 -3.91 -1.81
C PRO A 32 -2.09 -4.97 -1.31
N THR A 33 -2.10 -5.27 -0.01
CA THR A 33 -1.26 -6.32 0.58
C THR A 33 -1.95 -7.69 0.48
N LYS A 34 -1.16 -8.76 0.39
CA LYS A 34 -1.66 -10.16 0.32
C LYS A 34 -2.38 -10.55 1.61
N SER A 35 -1.96 -9.97 2.73
CA SER A 35 -2.49 -10.19 4.08
C SER A 35 -3.97 -9.84 4.20
N LEU A 36 -4.46 -8.88 3.40
CA LEU A 36 -5.86 -8.47 3.38
C LEU A 36 -6.77 -9.48 2.69
N LYS A 37 -6.21 -10.40 1.89
CA LYS A 37 -6.98 -11.41 1.14
C LYS A 37 -7.15 -12.75 1.89
N ALA A 38 -6.57 -12.92 3.09
CA ALA A 38 -6.41 -14.22 3.74
C ALA A 38 -7.22 -14.45 5.05
N GLY A 39 -8.18 -13.58 5.41
CA GLY A 39 -9.12 -13.83 6.52
C GLY A 39 -10.29 -12.85 6.38
N ASP A 40 -11.57 -13.24 6.46
CA ASP A 40 -12.22 -13.99 7.55
C ASP A 40 -11.75 -13.53 8.93
N GLY A 41 -12.65 -12.91 9.69
CA GLY A 41 -12.38 -12.46 11.06
C GLY A 41 -12.44 -10.95 11.23
N GLY A 42 -13.62 -10.47 11.63
CA GLY A 42 -13.74 -9.21 12.36
C GLY A 42 -12.78 -9.21 13.55
N GLY A 43 -12.01 -8.15 13.66
CA GLY A 43 -11.06 -7.94 14.74
C GLY A 43 -10.86 -6.45 14.96
N ASP A 44 -11.80 -5.86 15.69
CA ASP A 44 -11.64 -4.75 16.64
C ASP A 44 -10.67 -3.61 16.25
N VAL A 45 -10.91 -2.96 15.10
CA VAL A 45 -10.29 -1.65 14.83
C VAL A 45 -11.25 -0.58 15.34
N ALA A 46 -11.02 -0.13 16.58
CA ALA A 46 -11.61 1.05 17.22
C ALA A 46 -12.80 1.69 16.48
N SER A 47 -13.99 1.19 16.79
CA SER A 47 -15.30 1.63 16.28
C SER A 47 -15.46 3.15 16.37
N SER A 48 -15.15 3.86 15.28
CA SER A 48 -15.52 5.25 15.07
C SER A 48 -16.79 5.29 14.23
N LYS A 49 -17.81 5.97 14.75
CA LYS A 49 -19.25 5.83 14.46
C LYS A 49 -19.72 6.33 13.09
N ASP A 50 -18.82 6.45 12.12
CA ASP A 50 -18.99 7.18 10.85
C ASP A 50 -19.09 6.29 9.60
N GLY A 51 -18.54 5.07 9.64
CA GLY A 51 -18.67 4.01 8.62
C GLY A 51 -17.97 4.24 7.27
N LYS A 52 -17.61 5.47 6.90
CA LYS A 52 -17.04 5.80 5.57
C LYS A 52 -15.52 6.04 5.60
N TYR A 53 -14.96 6.45 6.74
CA TYR A 53 -13.53 6.64 6.90
C TYR A 53 -12.79 5.44 7.52
N GLU A 54 -13.52 4.43 8.00
CA GLU A 54 -12.94 3.27 8.68
C GLU A 54 -12.06 2.44 7.74
N LEU A 55 -12.57 2.11 6.55
CA LEU A 55 -11.81 1.34 5.56
C LEU A 55 -10.52 2.08 5.13
N LEU A 56 -10.59 3.40 4.94
CA LEU A 56 -9.43 4.21 4.58
C LEU A 56 -8.44 4.33 5.74
N SER A 57 -8.92 4.37 6.98
CA SER A 57 -8.08 4.31 8.18
C SER A 57 -7.34 2.97 8.31
N VAL A 58 -8.03 1.85 8.04
CA VAL A 58 -7.40 0.52 8.00
C VAL A 58 -6.32 0.45 6.93
N VAL A 59 -6.62 0.92 5.70
CA VAL A 59 -5.63 0.99 4.61
C VAL A 59 -4.43 1.86 5.02
N ASN A 60 -4.68 2.98 5.68
CA ASN A 60 -3.64 3.87 6.15
C ASN A 60 -2.70 3.18 7.16
N ASN A 61 -3.26 2.45 8.12
CA ASN A 61 -2.49 1.69 9.11
C ASN A 61 -1.67 0.57 8.45
N ILE A 62 -2.25 -0.13 7.47
CA ILE A 62 -1.54 -1.17 6.71
C ILE A 62 -0.33 -0.55 5.97
N ILE A 63 -0.52 0.57 5.28
CA ILE A 63 0.57 1.25 4.57
C ILE A 63 1.70 1.62 5.55
N ALA A 64 1.37 2.15 6.73
CA ALA A 64 2.34 2.51 7.75
C ALA A 64 3.12 1.30 8.29
N GLU A 65 2.43 0.19 8.58
CA GLU A 65 3.05 -1.04 9.05
C GLU A 65 3.94 -1.69 7.99
N GLU A 66 3.54 -1.70 6.72
CA GLU A 66 4.37 -2.22 5.63
C GLU A 66 5.64 -1.38 5.43
N ILE A 67 5.55 -0.04 5.53
CA ILE A 67 6.74 0.82 5.50
C ILE A 67 7.67 0.49 6.68
N LYS A 68 7.12 0.39 7.88
CA LYS A 68 7.88 0.04 9.09
C LYS A 68 8.56 -1.33 8.94
N SER A 69 7.86 -2.31 8.39
CA SER A 69 8.40 -3.64 8.07
C SER A 69 9.60 -3.54 7.13
N ILE A 70 9.47 -2.82 6.00
CA ILE A 70 10.57 -2.61 5.03
C ILE A 70 11.77 -1.94 5.69
N MET A 71 11.55 -0.89 6.49
CA MET A 71 12.63 -0.17 7.17
C MET A 71 13.32 -1.04 8.21
N SER A 72 12.58 -1.84 8.98
CA SER A 72 13.15 -2.74 10.00
C SER A 72 13.94 -3.92 9.40
N LYS A 73 13.52 -4.39 8.23
CA LYS A 73 14.12 -5.56 7.55
C LYS A 73 15.32 -5.19 6.70
N THR A 74 15.42 -3.92 6.33
CA THR A 74 16.56 -3.40 5.58
C THR A 74 17.76 -3.28 6.51
N ARG A 75 18.83 -4.01 6.18
CA ARG A 75 20.13 -3.78 6.82
C ARG A 75 20.71 -2.50 6.24
N SER A 76 20.76 -1.45 7.05
CA SER A 76 21.37 -0.17 6.68
C SER A 76 22.89 -0.32 6.63
N ASP A 77 23.42 -0.96 5.60
CA ASP A 77 24.80 -0.65 5.19
C ASP A 77 24.76 0.77 4.60
N GLY A 78 25.63 1.63 5.13
CA GLY A 78 25.54 3.10 5.05
C GLY A 78 25.17 3.68 3.69
N ASN A 79 24.47 4.83 3.72
CA ASN A 79 24.16 5.71 2.60
C ASN A 79 23.95 5.03 1.22
N SER A 80 23.02 4.09 1.14
CA SER A 80 22.53 3.61 -0.15
C SER A 80 21.89 4.77 -0.92
N THR A 81 22.53 5.24 -1.99
CA THR A 81 22.00 6.26 -2.90
C THR A 81 21.10 5.68 -3.99
N ASP A 82 21.01 4.35 -4.06
CA ASP A 82 20.30 3.65 -5.11
C ASP A 82 18.82 3.46 -4.78
N THR A 83 17.99 3.32 -5.82
CA THR A 83 16.58 2.97 -5.68
C THR A 83 16.17 2.02 -6.80
N LEU A 84 15.37 1.00 -6.48
CA LEU A 84 14.82 0.06 -7.48
C LEU A 84 13.63 0.66 -8.21
N LEU A 85 13.79 1.89 -8.71
CA LEU A 85 12.71 2.66 -9.33
C LEU A 85 12.24 2.01 -10.63
N ALA A 86 13.18 1.63 -11.50
CA ALA A 86 12.85 0.97 -12.77
C ALA A 86 12.06 -0.33 -12.55
N GLY A 87 12.48 -1.16 -11.60
CA GLY A 87 11.78 -2.38 -11.22
C GLY A 87 10.39 -2.10 -10.63
N SER A 88 10.27 -1.06 -9.81
CA SER A 88 8.98 -0.65 -9.22
C SER A 88 7.98 -0.16 -10.27
N LEU A 89 8.44 0.59 -11.27
CA LEU A 89 7.61 1.04 -12.38
C LEU A 89 7.16 -0.11 -13.28
N ALA A 90 8.07 -1.03 -13.61
CA ALA A 90 7.71 -2.25 -14.36
C ALA A 90 6.66 -3.07 -13.61
N LYS A 91 6.84 -3.24 -12.29
CA LYS A 91 5.87 -3.92 -11.41
C LYS A 91 4.50 -3.23 -11.42
N ALA A 92 4.48 -1.89 -11.39
CA ALA A 92 3.25 -1.11 -11.46
C ALA A 92 2.53 -1.33 -12.81
N LEU A 93 3.25 -1.25 -13.93
CA LEU A 93 2.67 -1.46 -15.26
C LEU A 93 2.13 -2.88 -15.44
N CYS A 94 2.86 -3.90 -14.99
CA CYS A 94 2.38 -5.28 -15.00
C CYS A 94 1.10 -5.44 -14.16
N TYR A 95 1.05 -4.79 -12.99
CA TYR A 95 -0.14 -4.82 -12.13
C TYR A 95 -1.34 -4.14 -12.81
N ILE A 96 -1.15 -2.95 -13.40
CA ILE A 96 -2.20 -2.24 -14.14
C ILE A 96 -2.70 -3.11 -15.29
N ASN A 97 -1.80 -3.64 -16.11
CA ASN A 97 -2.17 -4.51 -17.24
C ASN A 97 -2.96 -5.75 -16.80
N ARG A 98 -2.64 -6.33 -15.64
CA ARG A 98 -3.42 -7.44 -15.08
C ARG A 98 -4.82 -6.97 -14.68
N VAL A 99 -4.94 -5.90 -13.91
CA VAL A 99 -6.23 -5.38 -13.40
C VAL A 99 -7.11 -4.82 -14.52
N SER A 100 -6.54 -4.35 -15.63
CA SER A 100 -7.30 -3.90 -16.80
C SER A 100 -7.87 -5.03 -17.66
N LYS A 101 -7.36 -6.26 -17.48
CA LYS A 101 -7.83 -7.47 -18.20
C LYS A 101 -8.83 -8.28 -17.37
N GLU A 102 -9.00 -7.96 -16.09
CA GLU A 102 -10.06 -8.45 -15.20
C GLU A 102 -11.33 -7.62 -15.40
#